data_AF-A0A923GB23-F1
#
_entry.id   AF-A0A923GB23-F1
#
_cell.length_a   1.000
_cell.length_b   1.000
_cell.length_c   1.000
_cell.angle_alpha   90.00
_cell.angle_beta   90.00
_cell.angle_gamma   90.00
#
_symmetry.space_group_name_H-M   'P 1'
#
loop_
_entity.id
_entity.type
_entity.pdbx_description
1 polymer ?
#
loop_
_entity_poly.entity_id
_entity_poly.type
_entity_poly.pdbx_seq_one_letter_code
_entity_poly.pdbx_strand_id
1 'polypeptide(L)'
;MSRYRMALVRSVDPQWLLDKLTEDHRLDFAEYRLMQDIADAKLDQLIRRFEGQHEFEQLRQASIRMAHLLQTSCLALRRLADNEGDCSLGRQALEWQLGYMQACLHRSLASLERCSMT
;
A
#
# COMPACT_ATOMS: atom_id res chain seq x y z
N MET A 1 -8.54 9.92 15.49
CA MET A 1 -9.16 8.64 15.91
C MET A 1 -9.01 8.46 17.42
N SER A 2 -9.99 7.84 18.08
CA SER A 2 -9.91 7.52 19.52
C SER A 2 -8.72 6.58 19.81
N ARG A 3 -7.99 6.80 20.92
CA ARG A 3 -6.83 5.98 21.34
C ARG A 3 -7.16 4.49 21.43
N TYR A 4 -8.38 4.16 21.83
CA TYR A 4 -8.84 2.78 21.96
C TYR A 4 -8.95 2.06 20.61
N ARG A 5 -9.45 2.77 19.59
CA ARG A 5 -9.58 2.23 18.23
C ARG A 5 -8.20 1.97 17.60
N MET A 6 -7.21 2.82 17.90
CA MET A 6 -5.83 2.60 17.45
C MET A 6 -5.16 1.40 18.11
N ALA A 7 -5.37 1.20 19.41
CA ALA A 7 -4.85 0.02 20.10
C ALA A 7 -5.42 -1.27 19.50
N LEU A 8 -6.73 -1.29 19.20
CA LEU A 8 -7.39 -2.44 18.59
C LEU A 8 -6.87 -2.75 17.19
N VAL A 9 -6.71 -1.73 16.35
CA VAL A 9 -6.17 -1.88 14.98
C VAL A 9 -4.73 -2.39 15.01
N ARG A 10 -3.90 -1.94 15.97
CA ARG A 10 -2.52 -2.42 16.13
C ARG A 10 -2.41 -3.89 16.52
N SER A 11 -3.40 -4.42 17.24
CA SER A 11 -3.44 -5.84 17.62
C SER A 11 -3.91 -6.79 16.53
N VAL A 12 -4.41 -6.27 15.40
CA VAL A 12 -4.84 -7.10 14.28
C VAL A 12 -3.60 -7.61 13.55
N ASP A 13 -3.52 -8.92 13.36
CA ASP A 13 -2.59 -9.53 12.42
C ASP A 13 -3.16 -9.37 10.99
N PRO A 14 -2.51 -8.60 10.10
CA PRO A 14 -2.99 -8.40 8.74
C PRO A 14 -2.72 -9.59 7.82
N GLN A 15 -2.06 -10.67 8.27
CA GLN A 15 -1.63 -11.76 7.39
C GLN A 15 -2.78 -12.32 6.54
N TRP A 16 -3.96 -12.55 7.13
CA TRP A 16 -5.12 -13.04 6.39
C TRP A 16 -5.61 -12.08 5.28
N LEU A 17 -5.46 -10.76 5.45
CA LEU A 17 -5.79 -9.77 4.42
C LEU A 17 -4.76 -9.77 3.30
N LEU A 18 -3.48 -10.00 3.64
CA LEU A 18 -2.41 -10.12 2.66
C LEU A 18 -2.59 -11.40 1.84
N ASP A 19 -2.89 -12.52 2.49
CA ASP A 19 -3.15 -13.81 1.85
C ASP A 19 -4.36 -13.68 0.90
N LYS A 20 -5.47 -13.07 1.36
CA LYS A 20 -6.63 -12.80 0.50
C LYS A 20 -6.30 -11.91 -0.69
N LEU A 21 -5.47 -10.88 -0.49
CA LEU A 21 -5.04 -10.00 -1.56
C LEU A 21 -4.17 -10.74 -2.58
N THR A 22 -3.34 -11.69 -2.15
CA THR A 22 -2.52 -12.53 -3.03
C THR A 22 -3.35 -13.54 -3.80
N GLU A 23 -4.36 -14.15 -3.18
CA GLU A 23 -5.19 -15.20 -3.79
C GLU A 23 -6.25 -14.62 -4.74
N ASP A 24 -7.04 -13.66 -4.29
CA ASP A 24 -8.25 -13.20 -5.00
C ASP A 24 -8.10 -11.78 -5.58
N HIS A 25 -7.01 -11.07 -5.26
CA HIS A 25 -6.75 -9.68 -5.68
C HIS A 25 -7.88 -8.68 -5.34
N ARG A 26 -8.82 -9.08 -4.47
CA ARG A 26 -10.04 -8.34 -4.19
C ARG A 26 -10.29 -8.30 -2.69
N LEU A 27 -10.19 -7.10 -2.16
CA LEU A 27 -10.69 -6.74 -0.83
C LEU A 27 -12.01 -6.02 -1.03
N ASP A 28 -13.00 -6.30 -0.18
CA ASP A 28 -14.16 -5.43 -0.09
C ASP A 28 -13.77 -4.07 0.51
N PHE A 29 -14.72 -3.12 0.55
CA PHE A 29 -14.42 -1.77 1.04
C PHE A 29 -14.01 -1.75 2.52
N ALA A 30 -14.60 -2.59 3.36
CA ALA A 30 -14.28 -2.64 4.78
C ALA A 30 -12.90 -3.24 5.01
N GLU A 31 -12.58 -4.32 4.29
CA GLU A 31 -11.27 -4.98 4.30
C GLU A 31 -10.16 -4.06 3.76
N TYR A 32 -10.43 -3.36 2.66
CA TYR A 32 -9.54 -2.35 2.11
C TYR A 32 -9.24 -1.24 3.13
N ARG A 33 -10.27 -0.72 3.81
CA ARG A 33 -10.10 0.31 4.85
C ARG A 33 -9.38 -0.23 6.08
N LEU A 34 -9.67 -1.46 6.48
CA LEU A 34 -8.96 -2.11 7.58
C LEU A 34 -7.47 -2.28 7.26
N MET A 35 -7.11 -2.72 6.05
CA MET A 35 -5.72 -2.83 5.62
C MET A 35 -5.01 -1.48 5.69
N GLN A 36 -5.65 -0.41 5.23
CA GLN A 36 -5.10 0.94 5.34
C GLN A 36 -4.93 1.37 6.81
N ASP A 37 -5.96 1.21 7.64
CA ASP A 37 -5.93 1.57 9.05
C ASP A 37 -4.79 0.82 9.78
N ILE A 38 -4.55 -0.45 9.47
CA ILE A 38 -3.45 -1.26 10.03
C ILE A 38 -2.09 -0.72 9.57
N ALA A 39 -1.92 -0.44 8.28
CA ALA A 39 -0.66 0.10 7.75
C ALA A 39 -0.32 1.46 8.39
N ASP A 40 -1.29 2.36 8.48
CA ASP A 40 -1.14 3.65 9.14
C ASP A 40 -0.82 3.51 10.63
N ALA A 41 -1.47 2.56 11.32
CA ALA A 41 -1.24 2.32 12.74
C ALA A 41 0.16 1.77 13.05
N LYS A 42 0.71 0.91 12.17
CA LYS A 42 2.08 0.40 12.27
C LYS A 42 3.12 1.49 12.01
N LEU A 43 2.90 2.35 11.00
CA LEU A 43 3.76 3.50 10.73
C LEU A 43 3.72 4.53 11.87
N ASP A 44 2.55 4.85 12.40
CA ASP A 44 2.40 5.74 13.57
C ASP A 44 3.13 5.17 14.81
N GLN A 45 3.12 3.85 15.00
CA GLN A 45 3.89 3.21 16.07
C GLN A 45 5.40 3.37 15.86
N LEU A 46 5.90 3.22 14.63
CA LEU A 46 7.32 3.42 14.30
C LEU A 46 7.72 4.88 14.50
N ILE A 47 6.94 5.83 13.99
CA ILE A 47 7.20 7.28 14.12
C ILE A 47 7.29 7.68 15.59
N ARG A 48 6.37 7.21 16.45
CA ARG A 48 6.42 7.48 17.90
C ARG A 48 7.57 6.80 18.62
N ARG A 49 8.02 5.65 18.12
CA ARG A 49 9.17 4.94 18.71
C ARG A 49 10.48 5.65 18.38
N PHE A 50 10.57 6.25 17.20
CA PHE A 50 11.75 6.94 16.70
C PHE A 50 11.50 8.45 16.55
N GLU A 51 10.91 9.07 17.58
CA GLU A 51 10.61 10.50 17.59
C GLU A 51 11.83 11.33 17.17
N GLY A 52 11.65 12.20 16.18
CA GLY A 52 12.71 13.06 15.62
C GLY A 52 13.35 12.57 14.33
N GLN A 53 13.10 11.32 13.90
CA GLN A 53 13.54 10.84 12.59
C GLN A 53 12.56 11.22 11.49
N HIS A 54 12.99 12.14 10.63
CA HIS A 54 12.16 12.69 9.55
C HIS A 54 11.91 11.67 8.43
N GLU A 55 12.76 10.65 8.32
CA GLU A 55 12.74 9.60 7.32
C GLU A 55 11.45 8.76 7.39
N PHE A 56 10.95 8.48 8.60
CA PHE A 56 9.70 7.71 8.76
C PHE A 56 8.46 8.52 8.38
N GLU A 57 8.46 9.83 8.64
CA GLU A 57 7.38 10.71 8.20
C GLU A 57 7.41 10.89 6.67
N GLN A 58 8.61 11.00 6.08
CA GLN A 58 8.77 11.01 4.62
C GLN A 58 8.27 9.70 3.98
N LEU A 59 8.58 8.55 4.59
CA LEU A 59 8.09 7.25 4.14
C LEU A 59 6.56 7.19 4.16
N ARG A 60 5.92 7.68 5.22
CA ARG A 60 4.46 7.76 5.33
C ARG A 60 3.86 8.62 4.21
N GLN A 61 4.40 9.82 4.01
CA GLN A 61 3.92 10.73 2.95
C GLN A 61 4.16 10.17 1.54
N ALA A 62 5.28 9.50 1.30
CA ALA A 62 5.55 8.82 0.04
C ALA A 62 4.53 7.72 -0.23
N SER A 63 4.24 6.88 0.78
CA SER A 63 3.28 5.78 0.69
C SER A 63 1.87 6.28 0.37
N ILE A 64 1.41 7.34 1.04
CA ILE A 64 0.11 7.98 0.77
C ILE A 64 0.06 8.53 -0.66
N ARG A 65 1.12 9.22 -1.11
CA ARG A 65 1.20 9.76 -2.47
C ARG A 65 1.13 8.65 -3.53
N MET A 66 1.85 7.54 -3.33
CA MET A 66 1.79 6.40 -4.25
C MET A 66 0.38 5.82 -4.36
N ALA A 67 -0.30 5.61 -3.24
CA ALA A 67 -1.67 5.10 -3.23
C ALA A 67 -2.63 6.05 -3.98
N HIS A 68 -2.52 7.36 -3.74
CA HIS A 68 -3.33 8.35 -4.44
C HIS A 68 -3.04 8.40 -5.95
N LEU A 69 -1.78 8.34 -6.36
CA LEU A 69 -1.42 8.34 -7.77
C LEU A 69 -2.06 7.15 -8.50
N LEU A 70 -2.02 5.95 -7.91
CA LEU A 70 -2.68 4.76 -8.47
C LEU A 70 -4.20 4.97 -8.59
N GLN A 71 -4.86 5.45 -7.53
CA GLN A 71 -6.30 5.74 -7.55
C GLN A 71 -6.68 6.75 -8.64
N THR A 72 -5.92 7.85 -8.74
CA THR A 72 -6.17 8.89 -9.75
C THR A 72 -5.92 8.38 -11.17
N SER A 73 -4.93 7.50 -11.37
CA SER A 73 -4.62 6.92 -12.67
C SER A 73 -5.74 5.99 -13.14
N CYS A 74 -6.27 5.15 -12.24
CA CYS A 74 -7.44 4.32 -12.50
C CYS A 74 -8.69 5.15 -12.83
N LEU A 75 -8.90 6.29 -12.15
CA LEU A 75 -10.03 7.17 -12.42
C LEU A 75 -9.88 7.88 -13.78
N ALA A 76 -8.67 8.34 -14.11
CA ALA A 76 -8.37 8.95 -15.40
C ALA A 76 -8.63 7.97 -16.56
N LEU A 77 -8.19 6.71 -16.40
CA LEU A 77 -8.46 5.65 -17.39
C LEU A 77 -9.96 5.46 -17.63
N ARG A 78 -10.77 5.39 -16.55
CA ARG A 78 -12.24 5.27 -16.68
C ARG A 78 -12.89 6.44 -17.41
N ARG A 79 -12.27 7.63 -17.39
CA ARG A 79 -12.81 8.84 -18.05
C ARG A 79 -12.43 8.93 -19.53
N LEU A 80 -11.34 8.28 -19.93
CA LEU A 80 -10.77 8.36 -21.29
C LEU A 80 -11.17 7.17 -22.17
N ALA A 81 -11.54 6.04 -21.56
CA ALA A 81 -11.88 4.84 -22.29
C ALA A 81 -13.29 4.93 -22.89
N ASP A 82 -13.39 5.49 -24.11
CA ASP A 82 -14.64 5.56 -24.89
C ASP A 82 -14.96 4.24 -25.62
N ASN A 83 -14.00 3.30 -25.70
CA ASN A 83 -14.20 1.94 -26.21
C ASN A 83 -13.55 0.88 -25.31
N GLU A 84 -14.04 -0.36 -25.40
CA GLU A 84 -13.59 -1.48 -24.56
C GLU A 84 -12.11 -1.85 -24.77
N GLY A 85 -11.56 -1.61 -25.97
CA GLY A 85 -10.17 -1.92 -26.32
C GLY A 85 -9.17 -1.02 -25.58
N ASP A 86 -9.42 0.29 -25.58
CA ASP A 86 -8.58 1.27 -24.88
C ASP A 86 -8.65 1.09 -23.36
N CYS A 87 -9.83 0.70 -22.84
CA CYS A 87 -9.98 0.34 -21.43
C CYS A 87 -9.10 -0.87 -21.06
N SER A 88 -9.08 -1.90 -21.90
CA SER A 88 -8.30 -3.12 -21.69
C SER A 88 -6.80 -2.84 -21.73
N LEU A 89 -6.34 -2.06 -22.73
CA LEU A 89 -4.93 -1.70 -22.86
C LEU A 89 -4.45 -0.86 -21.69
N GLY A 90 -5.22 0.16 -21.29
CA GLY A 90 -4.85 1.00 -20.15
C GLY A 90 -4.88 0.24 -18.82
N ARG A 91 -5.79 -0.73 -18.66
CA ARG A 91 -5.79 -1.63 -17.50
C ARG A 91 -4.48 -2.44 -17.46
N GLN A 92 -4.11 -3.08 -18.56
CA GLN A 92 -2.87 -3.87 -18.64
C GLN A 92 -1.63 -3.03 -18.33
N ALA A 93 -1.57 -1.79 -18.84
CA ALA A 93 -0.48 -0.86 -18.55
C ALA A 93 -0.37 -0.55 -17.04
N LEU A 94 -1.51 -0.33 -16.35
CA LEU A 94 -1.52 -0.11 -14.91
C LEU A 94 -1.11 -1.35 -14.11
N GLU A 95 -1.51 -2.54 -14.55
CA GLU A 95 -1.10 -3.81 -13.94
C GLU A 95 0.42 -4.02 -14.05
N TRP A 96 1.00 -3.78 -15.22
CA TRP A 96 2.46 -3.86 -15.40
C TRP A 96 3.20 -2.82 -14.57
N GLN A 97 2.66 -1.60 -14.47
CA GLN A 97 3.27 -0.57 -13.64
C GLN A 97 3.24 -0.96 -12.15
N LEU A 98 2.14 -1.56 -11.67
CA LEU A 98 2.06 -2.07 -10.30
C LEU A 98 3.06 -3.22 -10.08
N GLY A 99 3.18 -4.16 -11.02
CA GLY A 99 4.15 -5.24 -10.96
C GLY A 99 5.60 -4.74 -10.91
N TYR A 100 5.93 -3.71 -11.69
CA TYR A 100 7.23 -3.05 -11.62
C TYR A 100 7.49 -2.42 -10.24
N MET A 101 6.51 -1.70 -9.67
CA MET A 101 6.62 -1.13 -8.32
C MET A 101 6.84 -2.22 -7.25
N GLN A 102 6.13 -3.34 -7.35
CA GLN A 102 6.32 -4.49 -6.46
C GLN A 102 7.73 -5.06 -6.60
N ALA A 103 8.23 -5.24 -7.84
CA ALA A 103 9.58 -5.72 -8.08
C ALA A 103 10.66 -4.78 -7.49
N CYS A 104 10.48 -3.46 -7.63
CA CYS A 104 11.34 -2.47 -6.98
C CYS A 104 11.34 -2.63 -5.46
N LEU A 105 10.16 -2.78 -4.85
CA LEU A 105 10.02 -2.97 -3.41
C LEU A 105 10.74 -4.25 -2.94
N HIS A 106 10.47 -5.39 -3.56
CA HIS A 106 11.10 -6.67 -3.20
C HIS A 106 12.63 -6.61 -3.33
N ARG A 107 13.14 -6.01 -4.40
CA ARG A 107 14.58 -5.83 -4.60
C ARG A 107 15.21 -4.99 -3.48
N SER A 108 14.57 -3.90 -3.09
CA SER A 108 15.04 -3.02 -2.02
C SER A 108 14.96 -3.70 -0.65
N LEU A 109 13.85 -4.38 -0.33
CA LEU A 109 13.71 -5.12 0.93
C LEU A 109 14.76 -6.21 1.08
N ALA A 110 14.98 -7.00 0.03
CA ALA A 110 16.03 -8.03 0.02
C ALA A 110 17.44 -7.44 0.23
N SER A 111 17.67 -6.18 -0.13
CA SER A 111 18.94 -5.50 0.15
C SER A 111 19.10 -5.10 1.62
N LEU A 112 17.99 -4.69 2.28
CA LEU A 112 17.99 -4.34 3.70
C LEU A 112 18.20 -5.56 4.60
N GLU A 113 17.59 -6.70 4.25
CA GLU A 113 17.79 -7.97 4.96
C GLU A 113 19.26 -8.40 4.93
N ARG A 114 19.92 -8.24 3.78
CA ARG A 114 21.36 -8.54 3.63
C ARG A 114 22.26 -7.63 4.48
N CYS A 115 21.89 -6.37 4.70
CA CYS A 115 22.62 -5.46 5.59
C CYS A 115 22.44 -5.79 7.08
N SER A 116 21.37 -6.49 7.47
CA SER A 116 21.13 -6.88 8.86
C SER A 116 21.87 -8.16 9.30
N MET A 117 22.51 -8.85 8.36
CA MET A 117 23.26 -10.11 8.58
C MET A 117 24.79 -9.92 8.55
N THR A 118 25.29 -8.69 8.50
CA THR A 118 26.71 -8.31 8.58
C THR A 118 26.94 -7.38 9.75
#